data_AF-A0A8J5YS08-F1
#
_entry.id   AF-A0A8J5YS08-F1
#
_cell.length_a   1.000
_cell.length_b   1.000
_cell.length_c   1.000
_cell.angle_alpha   90.00
_cell.angle_beta   90.00
_cell.angle_gamma   90.00
#
_symmetry.space_group_name_H-M   'P 1'
#
loop_
_entity.id
_entity.type
_entity.pdbx_description
1 polymer ?
#
loop_
_entity_poly.entity_id
_entity_poly.type
_entity_poly.pdbx_seq_one_letter_code
_entity_poly.pdbx_strand_id
1 'polypeptide(L)'
;MRTRSKAGIFKPKALCADNIDLEPSSVEEALAHPAWRSAVQAEYDALIANSTWELCSLPPGRKAIGCKWLFKIKKNPDGTINHRKARLVAKGCSQVPGCDFTETFSPVVKPATIRVILSVAVTKGWPLRQVDVNNAFLNGDLVNDVYMQQPPGFVQHGSSGETLVCHLTKALYGLRQAPRAWFDKLKQFLVSTGFTLSKSDASLFVRSTFDNTLYVLVYVDDIVITGSSSDEIDCFVRQLHNKFALKDLGDLQYFLGLKVTRSSSGTLHLCQRKYIRELLARSSMSTAKSVHTPMVSSSMLSKGEGDYLADPTEYRSLAGALQYIVLTRPDIAYAVNRVCQFMHAPTNLHLVALKRILRYLRGTLSYGLLFRRSERLSLVGYADANWGLDFDDHRSTTGFCVYYGHTPISWCSKKQQVVSRSTAEAEYRSLAAATSDVAWLTSLLTELKLSSIDPPIVWCDNSSAVAVAANPVLHSKFKHVELDLFFVREKVASGELVVGEVPACDQVAYILTKPLSVSLFTRFRNSLRVVPLEEVG
;
A
#
# COMPACT_ATOMS: atom_id res chain seq x y z
N MET A 1 -3.60 -1.79 -53.18
CA MET A 1 -2.59 -0.97 -52.49
C MET A 1 -1.52 -1.92 -51.91
N ARG A 2 -0.33 -2.01 -52.54
CA ARG A 2 0.74 -2.95 -52.15
C ARG A 2 1.63 -2.31 -51.07
N THR A 3 1.84 -2.99 -49.95
CA THR A 3 2.66 -2.51 -48.83
C THR A 3 4.16 -2.61 -49.14
N ARG A 4 4.96 -1.73 -48.53
CA ARG A 4 6.41 -1.59 -48.78
C ARG A 4 7.21 -2.88 -48.56
N SER A 5 6.71 -3.82 -47.75
CA SER A 5 7.35 -5.13 -47.54
C SER A 5 7.28 -6.06 -48.76
N LYS A 6 6.27 -5.91 -49.63
CA LYS A 6 6.13 -6.72 -50.85
C LYS A 6 7.01 -6.25 -52.02
N ALA A 7 7.78 -5.16 -51.86
CA ALA A 7 8.66 -4.61 -52.89
C ALA A 7 10.15 -4.88 -52.66
N GLY A 8 10.52 -5.70 -51.68
CA GLY A 8 11.93 -6.07 -51.42
C GLY A 8 12.83 -4.93 -50.92
N ILE A 9 12.26 -3.77 -50.58
CA ILE A 9 13.01 -2.63 -50.04
C ILE A 9 13.24 -2.85 -48.55
N PHE A 10 14.37 -3.47 -48.22
CA PHE A 10 14.88 -3.55 -46.85
C PHE A 10 15.73 -2.30 -46.58
N LYS A 11 15.32 -1.45 -45.65
CA LYS A 11 16.19 -0.36 -45.15
C LYS A 11 17.05 -0.98 -44.03
N PRO A 12 18.37 -1.16 -44.21
CA PRO A 12 19.21 -1.54 -43.10
C PRO A 12 19.05 -0.47 -42.01
N LYS A 13 18.81 -0.88 -40.76
CA LYS A 13 18.95 0.05 -39.64
C LYS A 13 20.39 0.55 -39.68
N ALA A 14 20.57 1.83 -39.98
CA ALA A 14 21.85 2.49 -39.77
C ALA A 14 22.17 2.37 -38.26
N LEU A 15 23.19 1.57 -37.93
CA LEU A 15 23.84 1.58 -36.63
C LEU A 15 24.54 2.94 -36.51
N CYS A 16 23.83 3.92 -35.96
CA CYS A 16 24.37 5.22 -35.62
C CYS A 16 24.57 5.25 -34.10
N ALA A 17 25.84 5.41 -33.69
CA ALA A 17 26.36 5.90 -32.42
C ALA A 17 25.80 5.32 -31.09
N ASP A 18 26.68 4.62 -30.35
CA ASP A 18 26.69 4.45 -28.89
C ASP A 18 25.39 4.02 -28.20
N ASN A 19 25.20 2.69 -28.16
CA ASN A 19 24.14 1.98 -27.45
C ASN A 19 24.35 1.94 -25.91
N ILE A 20 24.78 3.06 -25.30
CA ILE A 20 25.26 3.14 -23.91
C ILE A 20 24.12 3.10 -22.87
N ASP A 21 22.86 3.22 -23.31
CA ASP A 21 21.67 3.44 -22.49
C ASP A 21 20.65 2.28 -22.47
N LEU A 22 20.99 1.12 -23.03
CA LEU A 22 20.12 -0.06 -22.97
C LEU A 22 20.40 -0.91 -21.72
N GLU A 23 19.33 -1.44 -21.13
CA GLU A 23 19.38 -2.44 -20.07
C GLU A 23 19.73 -3.80 -20.70
N PRO A 24 20.84 -4.45 -20.30
CA PRO A 24 21.25 -5.75 -20.84
C PRO A 24 20.17 -6.80 -20.63
N SER A 25 20.06 -7.70 -21.60
CA SER A 25 19.13 -8.82 -21.56
C SER A 25 19.74 -10.08 -20.94
N SER A 26 21.07 -10.18 -20.92
CA SER A 26 21.83 -11.31 -20.39
C SER A 26 23.06 -10.84 -19.58
N VAL A 27 23.62 -11.74 -18.76
CA VAL A 27 24.82 -11.42 -17.98
C VAL A 27 26.05 -11.31 -18.87
N GLU A 28 26.10 -12.06 -19.97
CA GLU A 28 27.20 -12.02 -20.93
C GLU A 28 27.28 -10.65 -21.61
N GLU A 29 26.12 -10.09 -22.00
CA GLU A 29 26.01 -8.73 -22.52
C GLU A 29 26.43 -7.69 -21.46
N ALA A 30 25.97 -7.86 -20.21
CA ALA A 30 26.33 -6.98 -19.11
C ALA A 30 27.83 -7.00 -18.79
N LEU A 31 28.45 -8.18 -18.76
CA LEU A 31 29.87 -8.37 -18.49
C LEU A 31 30.74 -7.88 -19.65
N ALA A 32 30.23 -7.80 -20.88
CA ALA A 32 30.95 -7.21 -22.00
C ALA A 32 31.11 -5.68 -21.85
N HIS A 33 30.13 -5.00 -21.24
CA HIS A 33 30.14 -3.54 -21.07
C HIS A 33 30.79 -3.11 -19.73
N PRO A 34 31.83 -2.26 -19.71
CA PRO A 34 32.59 -1.92 -18.48
C PRO A 34 31.73 -1.41 -17.32
N ALA A 35 30.78 -0.51 -17.58
CA ALA A 35 29.91 0.05 -16.55
C ALA A 35 28.92 -0.98 -15.95
N TRP A 36 28.46 -1.95 -16.75
CA TRP A 36 27.57 -3.01 -16.28
C TRP A 36 28.36 -4.11 -15.57
N ARG A 37 29.56 -4.43 -16.05
CA ARG A 37 30.53 -5.31 -15.35
C ARG A 37 30.81 -4.81 -13.94
N SER A 38 31.06 -3.52 -13.77
CA SER A 38 31.26 -2.93 -12.45
C SER A 38 30.03 -3.09 -11.54
N ALA A 39 28.82 -2.91 -12.07
CA ALA A 39 27.58 -3.11 -11.30
C ALA A 39 27.36 -4.59 -10.92
N VAL A 40 27.66 -5.52 -11.83
CA VAL A 40 27.58 -6.97 -11.59
C VAL A 40 28.59 -7.39 -10.53
N GLN A 41 29.84 -6.92 -10.63
CA GLN A 41 30.89 -7.21 -9.67
C GLN A 41 30.54 -6.66 -8.29
N ALA A 42 30.06 -5.41 -8.19
CA ALA A 42 29.67 -4.81 -6.91
C ALA A 42 28.53 -5.58 -6.21
N GLU A 43 27.54 -6.08 -6.97
CA GLU A 43 26.50 -6.95 -6.42
C GLU A 43 27.07 -8.30 -5.96
N TYR A 44 27.95 -8.92 -6.75
CA TYR A 44 28.59 -10.18 -6.39
C TYR A 44 29.45 -10.04 -5.12
N ASP A 45 30.27 -9.00 -5.05
CA ASP A 45 31.13 -8.70 -3.89
C ASP A 45 30.27 -8.47 -2.63
N ALA A 46 29.13 -7.79 -2.77
CA ALA A 46 28.19 -7.62 -1.66
C ALA A 46 27.60 -8.97 -1.19
N LEU A 47 27.33 -9.91 -2.09
CA LEU A 47 26.84 -11.25 -1.73
C LEU A 47 27.90 -12.05 -0.97
N ILE A 48 29.16 -12.00 -1.43
CA ILE A 48 30.29 -12.67 -0.77
C ILE A 48 30.61 -12.03 0.59
N ALA A 49 30.61 -10.70 0.68
CA ALA A 49 30.86 -9.98 1.93
C ALA A 49 29.81 -10.28 3.02
N ASN A 50 28.57 -10.58 2.63
CA ASN A 50 27.51 -11.02 3.54
C ASN A 50 27.55 -12.53 3.86
N SER A 51 28.54 -13.25 3.34
CA SER A 51 28.64 -14.71 3.42
C SER A 51 27.34 -15.38 3.00
N THR A 52 26.73 -14.92 1.90
CA THR A 52 25.36 -15.32 1.51
C THR A 52 25.23 -16.82 1.27
N TRP A 53 26.31 -17.45 0.83
CA TRP A 53 26.37 -18.89 0.59
C TRP A 53 27.78 -19.43 0.79
N GLU A 54 27.85 -20.75 0.93
CA GLU A 54 29.07 -21.54 0.83
C GLU A 54 28.99 -22.44 -0.42
N LEU A 55 30.12 -22.73 -1.04
CA LEU A 55 30.16 -23.64 -2.18
C LEU A 55 30.30 -25.08 -1.69
N CYS A 56 29.44 -25.97 -2.17
CA CYS A 56 29.48 -27.39 -1.82
C CYS A 56 29.07 -28.27 -3.02
N SER A 57 29.32 -29.58 -2.92
CA SER A 57 28.68 -30.54 -3.80
C SER A 57 27.19 -30.65 -3.48
N LEU A 58 26.35 -30.85 -4.49
CA LEU A 58 24.91 -30.98 -4.28
C LEU A 58 24.62 -32.30 -3.53
N PRO A 59 23.99 -32.27 -2.34
CA PRO A 59 23.73 -33.50 -1.60
C PRO A 59 22.76 -34.44 -2.34
N PRO A 60 22.90 -35.76 -2.17
CA PRO A 60 21.97 -36.73 -2.76
C PRO A 60 20.52 -36.44 -2.38
N GLY A 61 19.61 -36.49 -3.36
CA GLY A 61 18.18 -36.24 -3.15
C GLY A 61 17.77 -34.76 -3.03
N ARG A 62 18.72 -33.81 -3.08
CA ARG A 62 18.42 -32.37 -3.15
C ARG A 62 18.43 -31.89 -4.60
N LYS A 63 17.74 -30.77 -4.86
CA LYS A 63 17.71 -30.09 -6.15
C LYS A 63 18.13 -28.63 -5.98
N ALA A 64 19.09 -28.19 -6.78
CA ALA A 64 19.48 -26.79 -6.81
C ALA A 64 18.46 -25.96 -7.60
N ILE A 65 18.01 -24.85 -7.02
CA ILE A 65 17.19 -23.85 -7.73
C ILE A 65 18.08 -23.00 -8.63
N GLY A 66 17.54 -22.50 -9.74
CA GLY A 66 18.28 -21.57 -10.59
C GLY A 66 18.32 -20.16 -10.00
N CYS A 67 19.12 -19.29 -10.61
CA CYS A 67 19.13 -17.85 -10.36
C CYS A 67 19.11 -17.07 -11.69
N LYS A 68 18.93 -15.75 -11.61
CA LYS A 68 19.01 -14.84 -12.76
C LYS A 68 19.51 -13.46 -12.35
N TRP A 69 20.20 -12.79 -13.26
CA TRP A 69 20.54 -11.39 -13.13
C TRP A 69 19.41 -10.49 -13.63
N LEU A 70 19.13 -9.42 -12.89
CA LEU A 70 18.22 -8.35 -13.30
C LEU A 70 19.00 -7.04 -13.42
N PHE A 71 18.76 -6.31 -14.49
CA PHE A 71 19.44 -5.06 -14.80
C PHE A 71 18.44 -3.91 -14.85
N LYS A 72 18.80 -2.79 -14.21
CA LYS A 72 17.98 -1.57 -14.24
C LYS A 72 18.84 -0.32 -14.30
N ILE A 73 18.49 0.61 -15.17
CA ILE A 73 19.05 1.95 -15.17
C ILE A 73 18.18 2.83 -14.27
N LYS A 74 18.81 3.43 -13.26
CA LYS A 74 18.20 4.48 -12.45
C LYS A 74 18.58 5.82 -13.05
N LYS A 75 17.59 6.65 -13.34
CA LYS A 75 17.76 7.98 -13.95
C LYS A 75 17.49 9.08 -12.92
N ASN A 76 18.20 10.18 -13.07
CA ASN A 76 17.92 11.44 -12.38
C ASN A 76 16.62 12.07 -12.92
N PRO A 77 16.05 13.06 -12.21
CA PRO A 77 14.85 13.78 -12.68
C PRO A 77 15.02 14.46 -14.04
N ASP A 78 16.25 14.84 -14.41
CA ASP A 78 16.61 15.44 -15.70
C ASP A 78 16.76 14.40 -16.84
N GLY A 79 16.61 13.11 -16.55
CA GLY A 79 16.72 12.01 -17.51
C GLY A 79 18.12 11.43 -17.68
N THR A 80 19.14 12.00 -17.03
CA THR A 80 20.52 11.48 -17.04
C THR A 80 20.63 10.18 -16.22
N ILE A 81 21.63 9.35 -16.50
CA ILE A 81 21.87 8.12 -15.72
C ILE A 81 22.40 8.51 -14.34
N ASN A 82 21.66 8.13 -13.29
CA ASN A 82 22.11 8.22 -11.91
C ASN A 82 23.05 7.05 -11.59
N HIS A 83 22.58 5.81 -11.79
CA HIS A 83 23.41 4.61 -11.65
C HIS A 83 22.81 3.41 -12.40
N ARG A 84 23.66 2.43 -12.70
CA ARG A 84 23.28 1.10 -13.22
C ARG A 84 23.18 0.13 -12.05
N LYS A 85 22.06 -0.59 -11.95
CA LYS A 85 21.80 -1.56 -10.88
C LYS A 85 21.73 -2.96 -11.46
N ALA A 86 22.69 -3.81 -11.10
CA ALA A 86 22.60 -5.25 -11.28
C ALA A 86 22.05 -5.87 -9.98
N ARG A 87 21.29 -6.95 -10.10
CA ARG A 87 20.81 -7.70 -8.93
C ARG A 87 20.71 -9.18 -9.25
N LEU A 88 21.26 -10.02 -8.38
CA LEU A 88 21.09 -11.46 -8.48
C LEU A 88 19.78 -11.87 -7.76
N VAL A 89 18.96 -12.67 -8.44
CA VAL A 89 17.66 -13.11 -7.92
C VAL A 89 17.54 -14.62 -8.07
N ALA A 90 17.27 -15.31 -6.96
CA ALA A 90 16.93 -16.73 -6.96
C ALA A 90 15.60 -16.99 -7.67
N LYS A 91 15.48 -18.12 -8.37
CA LYS A 91 14.23 -18.57 -8.98
C LYS A 91 13.36 -19.28 -7.94
N GLY A 92 12.87 -18.55 -6.95
CA GLY A 92 12.07 -19.12 -5.85
C GLY A 92 10.73 -19.74 -6.28
N CYS A 93 10.27 -19.49 -7.52
CA CYS A 93 9.15 -20.23 -8.10
C CYS A 93 9.41 -21.75 -8.14
N SER A 94 10.67 -22.16 -8.26
CA SER A 94 11.10 -23.57 -8.28
C SER A 94 11.32 -24.19 -6.88
N GLN A 95 11.17 -23.42 -5.79
CA GLN A 95 11.27 -23.95 -4.44
C GLN A 95 10.09 -24.86 -4.08
N VAL A 96 10.37 -25.90 -3.29
CA VAL A 96 9.41 -26.90 -2.84
C VAL A 96 9.02 -26.63 -1.37
N PRO A 97 7.72 -26.38 -1.08
CA PRO A 97 7.23 -26.26 0.29
C PRO A 97 7.55 -27.52 1.12
N GLY A 98 7.94 -27.35 2.38
CA GLY A 98 8.35 -28.44 3.29
C GLY A 98 9.80 -28.90 3.11
N CYS A 99 10.44 -28.60 1.97
CA CYS A 99 11.84 -28.93 1.70
C CYS A 99 12.77 -27.71 1.73
N ASP A 100 12.37 -26.64 1.04
CA ASP A 100 13.18 -25.41 0.87
C ASP A 100 12.68 -24.24 1.71
N PHE A 101 11.44 -24.34 2.21
CA PHE A 101 10.82 -23.38 3.13
C PHE A 101 9.61 -24.01 3.81
N THR A 102 9.30 -23.58 5.02
CA THR A 102 8.06 -23.94 5.74
C THR A 102 7.06 -22.80 5.71
N GLU A 103 7.49 -21.59 6.05
CA GLU A 103 6.62 -20.42 6.12
C GLU A 103 7.21 -19.22 5.37
N THR A 104 6.34 -18.43 4.74
CA THR A 104 6.74 -17.34 3.83
C THR A 104 6.15 -15.98 4.19
N PHE A 105 5.15 -15.96 5.07
CA PHE A 105 4.45 -14.73 5.43
C PHE A 105 5.39 -13.74 6.13
N SER A 106 5.42 -12.50 5.63
CA SER A 106 6.07 -11.37 6.26
C SER A 106 5.05 -10.24 6.40
N PRO A 107 4.91 -9.63 7.59
CA PRO A 107 4.02 -8.50 7.77
C PRO A 107 4.56 -7.26 7.06
N VAL A 108 3.65 -6.37 6.68
CA VAL A 108 3.93 -5.00 6.23
C VAL A 108 2.98 -4.04 6.94
N VAL A 109 3.48 -2.84 7.24
CA VAL A 109 2.68 -1.86 7.99
C VAL A 109 1.43 -1.44 7.20
N LYS A 110 0.29 -1.38 7.90
CA LYS A 110 -0.99 -1.04 7.29
C LYS A 110 -1.07 0.46 6.97
N PRO A 111 -1.75 0.85 5.87
CA PRO A 111 -1.99 2.26 5.56
C PRO A 111 -2.68 3.05 6.68
N ALA A 112 -3.61 2.43 7.41
CA ALA A 112 -4.28 3.08 8.54
C ALA A 112 -3.29 3.39 9.68
N THR A 113 -2.40 2.45 10.02
CA THR A 113 -1.32 2.64 10.99
C THR A 113 -0.40 3.80 10.60
N ILE A 114 0.04 3.85 9.33
CA ILE A 114 0.85 4.96 8.82
C ILE A 114 0.14 6.30 9.06
N ARG A 115 -1.15 6.40 8.70
CA ARG A 115 -1.91 7.65 8.85
C ARG A 115 -2.14 8.03 10.33
N VAL A 116 -2.34 7.06 11.22
CA VAL A 116 -2.40 7.31 12.67
C VAL A 116 -1.08 7.93 13.13
N ILE A 117 0.06 7.32 12.81
CA ILE A 117 1.36 7.82 13.25
C ILE A 117 1.69 9.19 12.66
N LEU A 118 1.38 9.43 11.39
CA LEU A 118 1.54 10.75 10.78
C LEU A 118 0.66 11.80 11.45
N SER A 119 -0.59 11.47 11.80
CA SER A 119 -1.49 12.37 12.55
C SER A 119 -0.94 12.70 13.94
N VAL A 120 -0.37 11.71 14.63
CA VAL A 120 0.29 11.91 15.93
C VAL A 120 1.54 12.78 15.78
N ALA A 121 2.40 12.51 14.79
CA ALA A 121 3.61 13.26 14.57
C ALA A 121 3.31 14.74 14.25
N VAL A 122 2.32 15.01 13.41
CA VAL A 122 1.86 16.38 13.13
C VAL A 122 1.28 17.05 14.37
N THR A 123 0.45 16.34 15.13
CA THR A 123 -0.22 16.92 16.30
C THR A 123 0.76 17.25 17.42
N LYS A 124 1.73 16.35 17.67
CA LYS A 124 2.74 16.53 18.71
C LYS A 124 3.99 17.29 18.22
N GLY A 125 4.07 17.65 16.94
CA GLY A 125 5.22 18.33 16.36
C GLY A 125 6.48 17.46 16.26
N TRP A 126 6.33 16.12 16.26
CA TRP A 126 7.44 15.19 16.22
C TRP A 126 8.13 15.17 14.84
N PRO A 127 9.46 14.98 14.78
CA PRO A 127 10.17 14.76 13.53
C PRO A 127 9.79 13.40 12.91
N LEU A 128 9.93 13.31 11.58
CA LEU A 128 9.70 12.10 10.80
C LEU A 128 10.97 11.79 10.03
N ARG A 129 11.70 10.76 10.48
CA ARG A 129 12.97 10.32 9.89
C ARG A 129 12.71 9.08 9.03
N GLN A 130 13.26 9.06 7.83
CA GLN A 130 13.19 7.92 6.93
C GLN A 130 14.58 7.30 6.75
N VAL A 131 14.64 5.97 6.82
CA VAL A 131 15.86 5.21 6.52
C VAL A 131 15.54 4.05 5.57
N ASP A 132 16.51 3.68 4.74
CA ASP A 132 16.44 2.59 3.76
C ASP A 132 17.55 1.58 4.07
N VAL A 133 17.18 0.32 4.35
CA VAL A 133 18.16 -0.72 4.68
C VAL A 133 18.79 -1.28 3.41
N ASN A 134 20.11 -1.18 3.30
CA ASN A 134 20.83 -1.71 2.16
C ASN A 134 20.74 -3.24 2.15
N ASN A 135 20.36 -3.80 1.00
CA ASN A 135 20.31 -5.24 0.79
C ASN A 135 19.55 -5.99 1.91
N ALA A 136 18.43 -5.45 2.36
CA ALA A 136 17.64 -5.94 3.49
C ALA A 136 17.56 -7.48 3.59
N PHE A 137 17.21 -8.16 2.49
CA PHE A 137 17.09 -9.63 2.48
C PHE A 137 18.40 -10.38 2.76
N LEU A 138 19.56 -9.86 2.36
CA LEU A 138 20.86 -10.49 2.64
C LEU A 138 21.20 -10.52 4.13
N ASN A 139 20.55 -9.69 4.94
CA ASN A 139 20.72 -9.71 6.39
C ASN A 139 19.90 -10.82 7.06
N GLY A 140 18.88 -11.36 6.39
CA GLY A 140 18.02 -12.42 6.91
C GLY A 140 18.71 -13.77 6.90
N ASP A 141 18.59 -14.51 8.00
CA ASP A 141 19.15 -15.86 8.12
C ASP A 141 18.17 -16.90 7.56
N LEU A 142 18.66 -17.89 6.81
CA LEU A 142 17.84 -19.01 6.37
C LEU A 142 17.85 -20.13 7.41
N VAL A 143 16.67 -20.64 7.73
CA VAL A 143 16.50 -21.80 8.63
C VAL A 143 16.50 -23.11 7.84
N ASN A 144 15.92 -23.10 6.64
CA ASN A 144 15.88 -24.26 5.76
C ASN A 144 17.07 -24.25 4.82
N ASP A 145 17.60 -25.44 4.53
CA ASP A 145 18.63 -25.60 3.50
C ASP A 145 18.07 -25.23 2.13
N VAL A 146 18.71 -24.29 1.45
CA VAL A 146 18.40 -23.96 0.06
C VAL A 146 19.66 -24.05 -0.75
N TYR A 147 19.65 -24.88 -1.79
CA TYR A 147 20.75 -25.02 -2.74
C TYR A 147 20.41 -24.25 -4.00
N MET A 148 21.33 -23.44 -4.49
CA MET A 148 21.17 -22.61 -5.67
C MET A 148 22.30 -22.88 -6.66
N GLN A 149 22.00 -22.91 -7.95
CA GLN A 149 23.03 -22.90 -8.99
C GLN A 149 23.89 -21.65 -8.86
N GLN A 150 25.19 -21.80 -9.12
CA GLN A 150 26.11 -20.67 -9.06
C GLN A 150 25.68 -19.54 -10.00
N PRO A 151 25.93 -18.27 -9.64
CA PRO A 151 25.58 -17.14 -10.49
C PRO A 151 26.25 -17.27 -11.87
N PRO A 152 25.49 -17.16 -12.97
CA PRO A 152 26.08 -17.11 -14.31
C PRO A 152 27.15 -16.01 -14.37
N GLY A 153 28.34 -16.35 -14.89
CA GLY A 153 29.52 -15.49 -14.92
C GLY A 153 30.50 -15.67 -13.75
N PHE A 154 30.14 -16.42 -12.70
CA PHE A 154 30.96 -16.62 -11.49
C PHE A 154 31.07 -18.10 -11.08
N VAL A 155 31.10 -19.01 -12.04
CA VAL A 155 31.10 -20.45 -11.80
C VAL A 155 32.50 -20.92 -11.41
N GLN A 156 32.58 -21.65 -10.29
CA GLN A 156 33.78 -22.33 -9.83
C GLN A 156 33.56 -23.85 -9.82
N HIS A 157 34.62 -24.60 -10.13
CA HIS A 157 34.66 -26.06 -10.08
C HIS A 157 35.45 -26.52 -8.86
N GLY A 158 35.06 -27.66 -8.31
CA GLY A 158 35.80 -28.27 -7.20
C GLY A 158 37.13 -28.87 -7.64
N SER A 159 37.88 -29.37 -6.66
CA SER A 159 39.25 -29.87 -6.86
C SER A 159 39.33 -31.03 -7.85
N SER A 160 38.24 -31.79 -8.00
CA SER A 160 38.14 -32.92 -8.93
C SER A 160 37.37 -32.59 -10.21
N GLY A 161 37.09 -31.30 -10.46
CA GLY A 161 36.33 -30.82 -11.62
C GLY A 161 34.82 -30.93 -11.47
N GLU A 162 34.33 -31.29 -10.28
CA GLU A 162 32.90 -31.42 -10.00
C GLU A 162 32.18 -30.06 -10.02
N THR A 163 30.92 -30.09 -10.44
CA THR A 163 30.06 -28.91 -10.43
C THR A 163 29.61 -28.61 -8.99
N LEU A 164 30.04 -27.46 -8.47
CA LEU A 164 29.60 -26.98 -7.16
C LEU A 164 28.28 -26.20 -7.25
N VAL A 165 27.58 -26.13 -6.13
CA VAL A 165 26.37 -25.32 -5.93
C VAL A 165 26.54 -24.40 -4.73
N CYS A 166 25.76 -23.33 -4.68
CA CYS A 166 25.67 -22.44 -3.53
C CYS A 166 24.71 -23.03 -2.50
N HIS A 167 25.20 -23.40 -1.31
CA HIS A 167 24.36 -23.62 -0.14
C HIS A 167 24.09 -22.27 0.52
N LEU A 168 22.86 -21.79 0.44
CA LEU A 168 22.48 -20.46 0.92
C LEU A 168 22.36 -20.47 2.45
N THR A 169 23.11 -19.60 3.10
CA THR A 169 23.05 -19.35 4.56
C THR A 169 22.24 -18.09 4.86
N LYS A 170 22.23 -17.12 3.93
CA LYS A 170 21.42 -15.90 3.98
C LYS A 170 20.31 -15.91 2.95
N ALA A 171 19.24 -15.19 3.27
CA ALA A 171 18.15 -14.99 2.36
C ALA A 171 18.58 -14.15 1.15
N LEU A 172 18.05 -14.48 -0.02
CA LEU A 172 18.33 -13.81 -1.28
C LEU A 172 17.03 -13.32 -1.92
N TYR A 173 17.11 -12.23 -2.68
CA TYR A 173 15.99 -11.78 -3.50
C TYR A 173 15.45 -12.92 -4.37
N GLY A 174 14.13 -13.03 -4.43
CA GLY A 174 13.44 -14.06 -5.23
C GLY A 174 13.16 -15.36 -4.48
N LEU A 175 13.79 -15.61 -3.32
CA LEU A 175 13.34 -16.68 -2.42
C LEU A 175 11.97 -16.32 -1.81
N ARG A 176 11.12 -17.33 -1.62
CA ARG A 176 9.76 -17.14 -1.10
C ARG A 176 9.75 -16.68 0.37
N GLN A 177 10.72 -17.13 1.17
CA GLN A 177 10.85 -16.82 2.59
C GLN A 177 11.74 -15.59 2.88
N ALA A 178 12.37 -14.98 1.88
CA ALA A 178 13.33 -13.90 2.10
C ALA A 178 12.78 -12.68 2.86
N PRO A 179 11.56 -12.18 2.55
CA PRO A 179 10.97 -11.08 3.31
C PRO A 179 10.79 -11.43 4.78
N ARG A 180 10.37 -12.67 5.07
CA ARG A 180 10.16 -13.14 6.44
C ARG A 180 11.48 -13.26 7.20
N ALA A 181 12.50 -13.88 6.61
CA ALA A 181 13.82 -14.01 7.22
C ALA A 181 14.42 -12.64 7.59
N TRP A 182 14.25 -11.65 6.71
CA TRP A 182 14.63 -10.27 7.02
C TRP A 182 13.82 -9.69 8.17
N PHE A 183 12.50 -9.79 8.11
CA PHE A 183 11.63 -9.25 9.15
C PHE A 183 11.93 -9.85 10.53
N ASP A 184 12.13 -11.17 10.61
CA ASP A 184 12.46 -11.86 11.85
C ASP A 184 13.82 -11.38 12.42
N LYS A 185 14.82 -11.18 11.56
CA LYS A 185 16.13 -10.63 11.97
C LYS A 185 16.02 -9.21 12.51
N LEU A 186 15.28 -8.34 11.80
CA LEU A 186 15.05 -6.97 12.23
C LEU A 186 14.26 -6.93 13.54
N LYS A 187 13.19 -7.73 13.65
CA LYS A 187 12.38 -7.86 14.86
C LYS A 187 13.21 -8.25 16.08
N GLN A 188 14.08 -9.26 15.96
CA GLN A 188 14.96 -9.66 17.06
C GLN A 188 15.85 -8.50 17.53
N PHE A 189 16.43 -7.76 16.59
CA PHE A 189 17.22 -6.57 16.91
C PHE A 189 16.40 -5.47 17.60
N LEU A 190 15.22 -5.13 17.06
CA LEU A 190 14.33 -4.11 17.64
C LEU A 190 13.91 -4.49 19.06
N VAL A 191 13.52 -5.74 19.29
CA VAL A 191 13.16 -6.22 20.63
C VAL A 191 14.36 -6.14 21.58
N SER A 192 15.56 -6.52 21.13
CA SER A 192 16.78 -6.43 21.95
C SER A 192 17.18 -4.99 22.32
N THR A 193 16.71 -3.99 21.56
CA THR A 193 16.94 -2.55 21.79
C THR A 193 15.79 -1.87 22.54
N GLY A 194 14.91 -2.67 23.17
CA GLY A 194 13.86 -2.20 24.06
C GLY A 194 12.52 -1.88 23.38
N PHE A 195 12.33 -2.26 22.12
CA PHE A 195 11.03 -2.13 21.48
C PHE A 195 10.09 -3.27 21.81
N THR A 196 8.81 -2.93 21.88
CA THR A 196 7.70 -3.88 21.93
C THR A 196 6.96 -3.88 20.61
N LEU A 197 6.56 -5.06 20.14
CA LEU A 197 5.80 -5.19 18.92
C LEU A 197 4.31 -4.90 19.16
N SER A 198 3.69 -4.12 18.29
CA SER A 198 2.24 -3.91 18.32
C SER A 198 1.51 -5.21 17.94
N LYS A 199 0.48 -5.56 18.71
CA LYS A 199 -0.42 -6.67 18.40
C LYS A 199 -1.41 -6.28 17.30
N SER A 200 -1.79 -5.01 17.26
CA SER A 200 -2.69 -4.45 16.25
C SER A 200 -2.06 -4.38 14.85
N ASP A 201 -0.76 -4.12 14.75
CA ASP A 201 0.03 -4.13 13.53
C ASP A 201 1.46 -4.68 13.77
N ALA A 202 1.73 -5.89 13.27
CA ALA A 202 3.02 -6.56 13.48
C ALA A 202 4.22 -5.87 12.83
N SER A 203 4.03 -4.81 12.03
CA SER A 203 5.12 -4.02 11.46
C SER A 203 5.31 -2.67 12.16
N LEU A 204 4.64 -2.45 13.29
CA LEU A 204 4.81 -1.30 14.15
C LEU A 204 5.51 -1.71 15.46
N PHE A 205 6.58 -1.00 15.79
CA PHE A 205 7.34 -1.19 17.01
C PHE A 205 7.27 0.07 17.87
N VAL A 206 7.04 -0.13 19.17
CA VAL A 206 6.87 0.95 20.15
C VAL A 206 7.89 0.79 21.27
N ARG A 207 8.67 1.85 21.50
CA ARG A 207 9.52 2.00 22.67
C ARG A 207 9.06 3.23 23.42
N SER A 208 8.69 3.07 24.69
CA SER A 208 8.25 4.19 25.53
C SER A 208 8.84 4.05 26.91
N THR A 209 9.66 5.03 27.29
CA THR A 209 10.18 5.26 28.63
C THR A 209 9.30 6.31 29.33
N PHE A 210 9.70 6.74 30.54
CA PHE A 210 8.97 7.78 31.28
C PHE A 210 8.94 9.11 30.50
N ASP A 211 10.07 9.51 29.91
CA ASP A 211 10.22 10.81 29.23
C ASP A 211 10.13 10.74 27.70
N ASN A 212 10.39 9.57 27.10
CA ASN A 212 10.56 9.45 25.65
C ASN A 212 9.69 8.36 25.04
N THR A 213 9.16 8.65 23.86
CA THR A 213 8.42 7.69 23.04
C THR A 213 8.98 7.67 21.64
N LEU A 214 9.19 6.48 21.10
CA LEU A 214 9.73 6.22 19.77
C LEU A 214 8.88 5.16 19.08
N TYR A 215 8.48 5.44 17.85
CA TYR A 215 7.73 4.56 16.97
C TYR A 215 8.56 4.25 15.73
N VAL A 216 8.57 2.97 15.35
CA VAL A 216 9.26 2.48 14.16
C VAL A 216 8.25 1.71 13.31
N LEU A 217 8.00 2.21 12.09
CA LEU A 217 7.14 1.57 11.09
C LEU A 217 8.02 0.91 10.07
N VAL A 218 7.82 -0.40 9.86
CA VAL A 218 8.62 -1.20 8.93
C VAL A 218 7.78 -1.54 7.70
N TYR A 219 8.27 -1.17 6.52
CA TYR A 219 7.78 -1.68 5.26
C TYR A 219 8.94 -2.27 4.48
N VAL A 220 9.18 -3.57 4.66
CA VAL A 220 10.30 -4.28 4.01
C VAL A 220 11.64 -3.57 4.31
N ASP A 221 12.24 -2.89 3.34
CA ASP A 221 13.51 -2.16 3.40
C ASP A 221 13.34 -0.68 3.83
N ASP A 222 12.16 -0.10 3.61
CA ASP A 222 11.82 1.27 4.04
C ASP A 222 11.37 1.28 5.50
N ILE A 223 12.00 2.13 6.33
CA ILE A 223 11.64 2.31 7.74
C ILE A 223 11.37 3.78 8.02
N VAL A 224 10.24 4.07 8.66
CA VAL A 224 9.89 5.41 9.17
C VAL A 224 9.99 5.41 10.68
N ILE A 225 10.71 6.40 11.21
CA ILE A 225 11.00 6.55 12.63
C ILE A 225 10.47 7.93 13.08
N THR A 226 9.72 7.95 14.18
CA THR A 226 9.24 9.20 14.79
C THR A 226 9.17 9.06 16.30
N GLY A 227 9.28 10.16 17.02
CA GLY A 227 9.29 10.14 18.47
C GLY A 227 9.34 11.52 19.08
N SER A 228 9.27 11.55 20.41
CA SER A 228 9.25 12.80 21.19
C SER A 228 10.58 13.55 21.24
N SER A 229 11.69 12.87 20.97
CA SER A 229 13.05 13.43 21.02
C SER A 229 13.83 13.11 19.74
N SER A 230 14.40 14.14 19.12
CA SER A 230 15.29 14.00 17.96
C SER A 230 16.57 13.25 18.33
N ASP A 231 17.12 13.48 19.52
CA ASP A 231 18.36 12.83 19.97
C ASP A 231 18.18 11.31 20.12
N GLU A 232 17.01 10.88 20.60
CA GLU A 232 16.64 9.47 20.68
C GLU A 232 16.51 8.82 19.30
N ILE A 233 15.95 9.56 18.33
CA ILE A 233 15.87 9.11 16.94
C ILE A 233 17.28 8.95 16.37
N ASP A 234 18.13 9.96 16.51
CA ASP A 234 19.51 9.92 15.99
C ASP A 234 20.36 8.83 16.66
N CYS A 235 20.18 8.63 17.97
CA CYS A 235 20.79 7.52 18.70
C CYS A 235 20.34 6.17 18.13
N PHE A 236 19.04 5.99 17.95
CA PHE A 236 18.49 4.74 17.43
C PHE A 236 18.91 4.49 15.97
N VAL A 237 18.90 5.51 15.10
CA VAL A 237 19.36 5.39 13.71
C VAL A 237 20.82 4.96 13.65
N ARG A 238 21.70 5.48 14.53
CA ARG A 238 23.09 5.04 14.63
C ARG A 238 23.20 3.58 15.07
N GLN A 239 22.42 3.15 16.06
CA GLN A 239 22.39 1.73 16.47
C GLN A 239 21.93 0.82 15.34
N LEU A 240 20.88 1.24 14.61
CA LEU A 240 20.36 0.50 13.48
C LEU A 240 21.39 0.42 12.34
N HIS A 241 22.08 1.52 12.02
CA HIS A 241 23.13 1.57 11.01
C HIS A 241 24.33 0.68 11.35
N ASN A 242 24.75 0.67 12.61
CA ASN A 242 25.83 -0.20 13.08
C ASN A 242 25.47 -1.68 12.97
N LYS A 243 24.18 -2.04 13.09
CA LYS A 243 23.72 -3.42 12.96
C LYS A 243 23.44 -3.82 11.51
N PHE A 244 22.78 -2.95 10.76
CA PHE A 244 22.36 -3.15 9.39
C PHE A 244 22.76 -1.93 8.59
N ALA A 245 23.67 -2.11 7.63
CA ALA A 245 24.08 -1.03 6.75
C ALA A 245 22.84 -0.39 6.10
N LEU A 246 22.65 0.91 6.31
CA LEU A 246 21.49 1.65 5.84
C LEU A 246 21.87 2.99 5.24
N LYS A 247 20.96 3.56 4.47
CA LYS A 247 21.00 4.95 4.02
C LYS A 247 20.01 5.75 4.86
N ASP A 248 20.53 6.81 5.46
CA ASP A 248 19.69 7.79 6.11
C ASP A 248 19.16 8.77 5.07
N LEU A 249 17.85 8.80 4.87
CA LEU A 249 17.19 9.65 3.88
C LEU A 249 16.74 10.99 4.48
N GLY A 250 16.98 11.21 5.78
CA GLY A 250 16.60 12.44 6.47
C GLY A 250 15.09 12.54 6.66
N ASP A 251 14.53 13.72 6.41
CA ASP A 251 13.10 13.96 6.56
C ASP A 251 12.28 13.09 5.60
N LEU A 252 11.12 12.64 6.08
CA LEU A 252 10.17 11.87 5.27
C LEU A 252 9.64 12.69 4.08
N GLN A 253 10.15 12.41 2.88
CA GLN A 253 9.73 13.06 1.63
C GLN A 253 8.96 12.11 0.69
N TYR A 254 9.32 10.83 0.67
CA TYR A 254 8.68 9.83 -0.17
C TYR A 254 8.60 8.50 0.54
N PHE A 255 7.40 7.95 0.72
CA PHE A 255 7.22 6.64 1.34
C PHE A 255 6.15 5.85 0.60
N LEU A 256 6.49 4.64 0.17
CA LEU A 256 5.59 3.76 -0.58
C LEU A 256 4.97 4.46 -1.80
N GLY A 257 5.78 5.19 -2.57
CA GLY A 257 5.32 5.94 -3.75
C GLY A 257 4.43 7.16 -3.45
N LEU A 258 4.18 7.48 -2.17
CA LEU A 258 3.48 8.68 -1.73
C LEU A 258 4.48 9.80 -1.52
N LYS A 259 4.23 10.99 -2.11
CA LYS A 259 5.00 12.19 -1.78
C LYS A 259 4.43 12.79 -0.50
N VAL A 260 5.30 13.07 0.46
CA VAL A 260 5.01 13.77 1.70
C VAL A 260 5.61 15.17 1.60
N THR A 261 4.79 16.20 1.78
CA THR A 261 5.24 17.60 1.80
C THR A 261 4.88 18.20 3.15
N ARG A 262 5.87 18.76 3.86
CA ARG A 262 5.68 19.42 5.15
C ARG A 262 5.70 20.93 4.96
N SER A 263 4.71 21.64 5.52
CA SER A 263 4.70 23.11 5.55
C SER A 263 5.53 23.65 6.71
N SER A 264 5.80 24.95 6.67
CA SER A 264 6.40 25.70 7.79
C SER A 264 5.52 25.65 9.05
N SER A 265 4.20 25.58 8.88
CA SER A 265 3.23 25.43 9.99
C SER A 265 3.18 24.03 10.59
N GLY A 266 3.92 23.06 10.00
CA GLY A 266 3.99 21.68 10.47
C GLY A 266 2.89 20.76 9.94
N THR A 267 2.01 21.24 9.04
CA THR A 267 1.04 20.38 8.33
C THR A 267 1.74 19.45 7.35
N LEU A 268 1.15 18.26 7.09
CA LEU A 268 1.62 17.34 6.05
C LEU A 268 0.60 17.20 4.94
N HIS A 269 1.08 17.13 3.70
CA HIS A 269 0.31 16.81 2.52
C HIS A 269 0.82 15.54 1.87
N LEU A 270 -0.05 14.54 1.77
CA LEU A 270 0.25 13.24 1.17
C LEU A 270 -0.41 13.15 -0.20
N CYS A 271 0.38 13.02 -1.27
CA CYS A 271 -0.17 12.93 -2.62
C CYS A 271 0.54 11.91 -3.51
N GLN A 272 -0.18 11.44 -4.54
CA GLN A 272 0.32 10.50 -5.55
C GLN A 272 0.51 11.17 -6.93
N ARG A 273 0.85 12.47 -6.96
CA ARG A 273 0.93 13.28 -8.19
C ARG A 273 1.80 12.66 -9.30
N LYS A 274 2.98 12.13 -8.93
CA LYS A 274 3.89 11.47 -9.89
C LYS A 274 3.25 10.22 -10.48
N TYR A 275 2.74 9.33 -9.63
CA TYR A 275 2.07 8.10 -10.03
C TYR A 275 0.86 8.35 -10.94
N ILE A 276 0.01 9.33 -10.59
CA ILE A 276 -1.16 9.69 -11.40
C ILE A 276 -0.74 10.22 -12.78
N ARG A 277 0.32 11.04 -12.88
CA ARG A 277 0.84 11.51 -14.17
C ARG A 277 1.34 10.37 -15.05
N GLU A 278 2.11 9.44 -14.48
CA GLU A 278 2.62 8.26 -15.18
C GLU A 278 1.46 7.36 -15.64
N LEU A 279 0.44 7.17 -14.80
CA LEU A 279 -0.77 6.43 -15.16
C LEU A 279 -1.51 7.07 -16.34
N LEU A 280 -1.69 8.40 -16.32
CA LEU A 280 -2.33 9.15 -17.40
C LEU A 280 -1.52 9.10 -18.69
N ALA A 281 -0.20 9.13 -18.62
CA ALA A 281 0.66 8.98 -19.79
C ALA A 281 0.53 7.58 -20.39
N ARG A 282 0.59 6.53 -19.55
CA ARG A 282 0.43 5.14 -19.97
C ARG A 282 -0.93 4.84 -20.59
N SER A 283 -1.99 5.50 -20.14
CA SER A 283 -3.34 5.32 -20.66
C SER A 283 -3.70 6.30 -21.80
N SER A 284 -2.75 7.08 -22.31
CA SER A 284 -2.98 8.12 -23.34
C SER A 284 -4.03 9.18 -22.94
N MET A 285 -4.09 9.53 -21.65
CA MET A 285 -5.07 10.46 -21.06
C MET A 285 -4.43 11.77 -20.54
N SER A 286 -3.15 12.03 -20.82
CA SER A 286 -2.43 13.23 -20.38
C SER A 286 -3.05 14.56 -20.86
N THR A 287 -3.69 14.56 -22.03
CA THR A 287 -4.37 15.73 -22.62
C THR A 287 -5.90 15.67 -22.50
N ALA A 288 -6.43 14.71 -21.76
CA ALA A 288 -7.87 14.54 -21.63
C ALA A 288 -8.52 15.74 -20.92
N LYS A 289 -9.67 16.19 -21.41
CA LYS A 289 -10.48 17.24 -20.77
C LYS A 289 -10.92 16.77 -19.38
N SER A 290 -10.59 17.53 -18.35
CA SER A 290 -10.94 17.19 -16.96
C SER A 290 -12.46 17.21 -16.73
N VAL A 291 -12.88 16.58 -15.64
CA VAL A 291 -14.26 16.59 -15.13
C VAL A 291 -14.24 16.84 -13.62
N HIS A 292 -15.36 17.30 -13.05
CA HIS A 292 -15.44 17.69 -11.65
C HIS A 292 -15.73 16.54 -10.67
N THR A 293 -16.25 15.40 -11.16
CA THR A 293 -16.57 14.22 -10.34
C THR A 293 -16.08 12.93 -11.00
N PRO A 294 -15.67 11.91 -10.22
CA PRO A 294 -15.17 10.64 -10.75
C PRO A 294 -16.27 9.78 -11.39
N MET A 295 -17.54 10.00 -11.02
CA MET A 295 -18.70 9.26 -11.53
C MET A 295 -19.88 10.21 -11.79
N VAL A 296 -20.74 9.88 -12.74
CA VAL A 296 -21.97 10.63 -13.04
C VAL A 296 -23.07 10.19 -12.08
N SER A 297 -23.87 11.13 -11.55
CA SER A 297 -24.95 10.84 -10.59
C SER A 297 -26.02 9.89 -11.16
N SER A 298 -26.28 9.95 -12.47
CA SER A 298 -27.21 9.07 -13.18
C SER A 298 -26.56 7.79 -13.73
N SER A 299 -25.29 7.52 -13.41
CA SER A 299 -24.59 6.36 -13.96
C SER A 299 -25.16 5.06 -13.39
N MET A 300 -25.85 4.29 -14.22
CA MET A 300 -26.17 2.89 -13.96
C MET A 300 -25.16 2.04 -14.73
N LEU A 301 -24.41 1.20 -14.01
CA LEU A 301 -23.49 0.24 -14.61
C LEU A 301 -24.00 -1.15 -14.25
N SER A 302 -24.14 -2.01 -15.26
CA SER A 302 -24.60 -3.39 -15.15
C SER A 302 -23.67 -4.31 -15.94
N LYS A 303 -23.53 -5.56 -15.49
CA LYS A 303 -22.76 -6.60 -16.18
C LYS A 303 -23.22 -6.87 -17.62
N GLY A 304 -24.52 -6.72 -17.89
CA GLY A 304 -25.12 -7.06 -19.17
C GLY A 304 -25.13 -5.92 -20.20
N GLU A 305 -24.71 -4.72 -19.81
CA GLU A 305 -24.81 -3.55 -20.68
C GLU A 305 -23.50 -3.22 -21.43
N GLY A 306 -23.67 -2.96 -22.72
CA GLY A 306 -22.57 -2.64 -23.63
C GLY A 306 -21.85 -3.88 -24.18
N ASP A 307 -20.83 -3.63 -24.99
CA ASP A 307 -20.06 -4.68 -25.66
C ASP A 307 -18.87 -5.10 -24.81
N TYR A 308 -18.71 -6.41 -24.62
CA TYR A 308 -17.55 -6.96 -23.91
C TYR A 308 -16.24 -6.56 -24.58
N LEU A 309 -15.24 -6.23 -23.76
CA LEU A 309 -13.89 -5.95 -24.27
C LEU A 309 -13.23 -7.25 -24.72
N ALA A 310 -12.74 -7.27 -25.97
CA ALA A 310 -12.01 -8.42 -26.50
C ALA A 310 -10.73 -8.73 -25.71
N ASP A 311 -10.02 -7.68 -25.25
CA ASP A 311 -8.87 -7.80 -24.34
C ASP A 311 -9.11 -6.96 -23.05
N PRO A 312 -9.35 -7.61 -21.90
CA PRO A 312 -9.56 -6.92 -20.62
C PRO A 312 -8.25 -6.52 -19.92
N THR A 313 -7.07 -6.80 -20.50
CA THR A 313 -5.77 -6.58 -19.85
C THR A 313 -5.54 -5.12 -19.45
N GLU A 314 -5.80 -4.19 -20.37
CA GLU A 314 -5.67 -2.76 -20.08
C GLU A 314 -6.63 -2.33 -18.97
N TYR A 315 -7.90 -2.76 -19.04
CA TYR A 315 -8.90 -2.46 -18.04
C TYR A 315 -8.47 -2.92 -16.64
N ARG A 316 -8.03 -4.18 -16.50
CA ARG A 316 -7.57 -4.76 -15.24
C ARG A 316 -6.35 -4.03 -14.69
N SER A 317 -5.40 -3.70 -15.56
CA SER A 317 -4.19 -2.95 -15.22
C SER A 317 -4.52 -1.54 -14.69
N LEU A 318 -5.43 -0.83 -15.35
CA LEU A 318 -5.85 0.50 -14.93
C LEU A 318 -6.71 0.47 -13.66
N ALA A 319 -7.62 -0.50 -13.53
CA ALA A 319 -8.43 -0.68 -12.33
C ALA A 319 -7.57 -0.96 -11.09
N GLY A 320 -6.56 -1.85 -11.21
CA GLY A 320 -5.58 -2.09 -10.15
C GLY A 320 -4.75 -0.85 -9.80
N ALA A 321 -4.33 -0.07 -10.79
CA ALA A 321 -3.63 1.19 -10.56
C ALA A 321 -4.49 2.23 -9.82
N LEU A 322 -5.79 2.29 -10.13
CA LEU A 322 -6.74 3.17 -9.44
C LEU A 322 -6.97 2.74 -7.99
N GLN A 323 -7.00 1.43 -7.68
CA GLN A 323 -7.09 0.95 -6.30
C GLN A 323 -5.92 1.46 -5.44
N TYR A 324 -4.71 1.51 -6.00
CA TYR A 324 -3.56 2.04 -5.30
C TYR A 324 -3.63 3.57 -5.07
N ILE A 325 -4.31 4.33 -5.94
CA ILE A 325 -4.51 5.79 -5.77
C ILE A 325 -5.46 6.10 -4.60
N VAL A 326 -6.36 5.18 -4.25
CA VAL A 326 -7.29 5.34 -3.11
C VAL A 326 -6.55 5.56 -1.78
N LEU A 327 -5.27 5.18 -1.67
CA LEU A 327 -4.43 5.42 -0.48
C LEU A 327 -4.33 6.89 -0.07
N THR A 328 -4.37 7.82 -1.03
CA THR A 328 -4.42 9.27 -0.77
C THR A 328 -5.67 9.95 -1.33
N ARG A 329 -6.56 9.19 -1.95
CA ARG A 329 -7.76 9.69 -2.65
C ARG A 329 -9.01 8.90 -2.24
N PRO A 330 -9.47 9.01 -0.97
CA PRO A 330 -10.73 8.41 -0.55
C PRO A 330 -11.93 8.92 -1.36
N ASP A 331 -11.84 10.12 -1.93
CA ASP A 331 -12.86 10.74 -2.78
C ASP A 331 -13.16 9.98 -4.08
N ILE A 332 -12.27 9.09 -4.54
CA ILE A 332 -12.54 8.21 -5.69
C ILE A 332 -12.93 6.78 -5.27
N ALA A 333 -12.91 6.44 -3.98
CA ALA A 333 -13.01 5.06 -3.49
C ALA A 333 -14.29 4.36 -3.99
N TYR A 334 -15.42 5.05 -3.98
CA TYR A 334 -16.68 4.52 -4.50
C TYR A 334 -16.61 4.20 -5.99
N ALA A 335 -16.16 5.17 -6.79
CA ALA A 335 -16.08 5.00 -8.24
C ALA A 335 -15.11 3.88 -8.62
N VAL A 336 -13.97 3.79 -7.92
CA VAL A 336 -12.99 2.71 -8.09
C VAL A 336 -13.59 1.36 -7.69
N ASN A 337 -14.27 1.28 -6.54
CA ASN A 337 -14.94 0.05 -6.12
C ASN A 337 -15.92 -0.45 -7.18
N ARG A 338 -16.75 0.44 -7.74
CA ARG A 338 -17.73 0.09 -8.78
C ARG A 338 -17.06 -0.47 -10.04
N VAL A 339 -16.04 0.20 -10.59
CA VAL A 339 -15.36 -0.33 -11.80
C VAL A 339 -14.65 -1.67 -11.49
N CYS A 340 -14.08 -1.82 -10.30
CA CYS A 340 -13.42 -3.08 -9.93
C CYS A 340 -14.37 -4.29 -9.89
N GLN A 341 -15.68 -4.10 -9.70
CA GLN A 341 -16.66 -5.19 -9.72
C GLN A 341 -16.78 -5.86 -11.10
N PHE A 342 -16.35 -5.20 -12.17
CA PHE A 342 -16.46 -5.70 -13.55
C PHE A 342 -15.12 -6.22 -14.13
N MET A 343 -14.07 -6.38 -13.32
CA MET A 343 -12.74 -6.81 -13.79
C MET A 343 -12.73 -8.19 -14.48
N HIS A 344 -13.69 -9.06 -14.16
CA HIS A 344 -13.78 -10.39 -14.77
C HIS A 344 -14.16 -10.30 -16.26
N ALA A 345 -15.25 -9.59 -16.57
CA ALA A 345 -15.79 -9.41 -17.93
C ALA A 345 -16.21 -7.94 -18.15
N PRO A 346 -15.26 -7.02 -18.36
CA PRO A 346 -15.55 -5.61 -18.57
C PRO A 346 -16.15 -5.34 -19.95
N THR A 347 -16.91 -4.25 -20.07
CA THR A 347 -17.54 -3.78 -21.32
C THR A 347 -16.99 -2.40 -21.71
N ASN A 348 -17.32 -1.94 -22.91
CA ASN A 348 -17.01 -0.58 -23.38
C ASN A 348 -17.55 0.51 -22.44
N LEU A 349 -18.75 0.35 -21.87
CA LEU A 349 -19.34 1.27 -20.89
C LEU A 349 -18.53 1.30 -19.58
N HIS A 350 -18.09 0.14 -19.10
CA HIS A 350 -17.20 0.05 -17.95
C HIS A 350 -15.88 0.78 -18.19
N LEU A 351 -15.31 0.67 -19.39
CA LEU A 351 -14.09 1.39 -19.77
C LEU A 351 -14.31 2.91 -19.83
N VAL A 352 -15.47 3.37 -20.30
CA VAL A 352 -15.85 4.79 -20.29
C VAL A 352 -15.92 5.31 -18.85
N ALA A 353 -16.55 4.57 -17.94
CA ALA A 353 -16.62 4.91 -16.52
C ALA A 353 -15.21 4.99 -15.89
N LEU A 354 -14.34 4.02 -16.18
CA LEU A 354 -12.95 4.03 -15.73
C LEU A 354 -12.19 5.26 -16.27
N LYS A 355 -12.32 5.56 -17.57
CA LYS A 355 -11.69 6.74 -18.19
C LYS A 355 -12.21 8.04 -17.59
N ARG A 356 -13.45 8.10 -17.12
CA ARG A 356 -13.96 9.27 -16.38
C ARG A 356 -13.19 9.51 -15.07
N ILE A 357 -12.88 8.46 -14.31
CA ILE A 357 -12.06 8.58 -13.09
C ILE A 357 -10.69 9.18 -13.43
N LEU A 358 -10.06 8.72 -14.52
CA LEU A 358 -8.79 9.29 -15.00
C LEU A 358 -8.92 10.79 -15.37
N ARG A 359 -10.02 11.19 -16.04
CA ARG A 359 -10.30 12.62 -16.33
C ARG A 359 -10.47 13.45 -15.06
N TYR A 360 -11.10 12.91 -14.03
CA TYR A 360 -11.23 13.57 -12.74
C TYR A 360 -9.87 13.76 -12.07
N LEU A 361 -9.05 12.70 -12.05
CA LEU A 361 -7.68 12.75 -11.53
C LEU A 361 -6.79 13.74 -12.30
N ARG A 362 -6.97 13.85 -13.62
CA ARG A 362 -6.26 14.85 -14.46
C ARG A 362 -6.55 16.28 -14.00
N GLY A 363 -7.79 16.58 -13.63
CA GLY A 363 -8.18 17.88 -13.08
C GLY A 363 -7.77 18.12 -11.64
N THR A 364 -7.37 17.07 -10.91
CA THR A 364 -7.07 17.12 -9.46
C THR A 364 -5.68 16.55 -9.16
N LEU A 365 -4.70 16.84 -10.02
CA LEU A 365 -3.34 16.31 -9.90
C LEU A 365 -2.59 16.81 -8.65
N SER A 366 -2.87 18.02 -8.17
CA SER A 366 -2.26 18.57 -6.95
C SER A 366 -2.98 18.12 -5.67
N TYR A 367 -4.07 17.35 -5.78
CA TYR A 367 -4.89 16.97 -4.64
C TYR A 367 -4.26 15.80 -3.88
N GLY A 368 -4.36 15.86 -2.56
CA GLY A 368 -3.87 14.86 -1.63
C GLY A 368 -4.48 15.03 -0.24
N LEU A 369 -4.14 14.14 0.69
CA LEU A 369 -4.62 14.19 2.06
C LEU A 369 -3.86 15.22 2.87
N LEU A 370 -4.58 16.11 3.54
CA LEU A 370 -4.03 17.08 4.48
C LEU A 370 -4.11 16.58 5.92
N PHE A 371 -2.95 16.53 6.57
CA PHE A 371 -2.78 16.26 7.99
C PHE A 371 -2.50 17.59 8.67
N ARG A 372 -3.33 17.93 9.66
CA ARG A 372 -3.19 19.17 10.43
C ARG A 372 -3.16 18.87 11.91
N ARG A 373 -2.48 19.73 12.66
CA ARG A 373 -2.47 19.66 14.12
C ARG A 373 -3.92 19.68 14.62
N SER A 374 -4.23 18.77 15.53
CA SER A 374 -5.53 18.69 16.19
C SER A 374 -5.35 19.00 17.67
N GLU A 375 -6.18 19.87 18.23
CA GLU A 375 -6.14 20.20 19.66
C GLU A 375 -6.63 19.04 20.51
N ARG A 376 -7.62 18.31 19.99
CA ARG A 376 -8.22 17.13 20.62
C ARG A 376 -8.03 15.93 19.71
N LEU A 377 -7.50 14.86 20.28
CA LEU A 377 -7.33 13.57 19.63
C LEU A 377 -8.45 12.63 20.07
N SER A 378 -9.52 12.59 19.29
CA SER A 378 -10.65 11.67 19.46
C SER A 378 -10.88 10.85 18.20
N LEU A 379 -11.42 9.65 18.37
CA LEU A 379 -11.85 8.80 17.25
C LEU A 379 -13.31 9.11 16.88
N VAL A 380 -13.51 9.52 15.63
CA VAL A 380 -14.85 9.83 15.10
C VAL A 380 -15.05 9.11 13.76
N GLY A 381 -16.01 8.20 13.72
CA GLY A 381 -16.43 7.48 12.52
C GLY A 381 -17.70 8.05 11.91
N TYR A 382 -17.84 7.88 10.60
CA TYR A 382 -19.07 8.10 9.85
C TYR A 382 -19.37 6.83 9.06
N ALA A 383 -20.59 6.33 9.15
CA ALA A 383 -21.04 5.13 8.45
C ALA A 383 -22.32 5.42 7.66
N ASP A 384 -22.35 4.99 6.40
CA ASP A 384 -23.51 5.09 5.49
C ASP A 384 -23.60 3.82 4.64
N ALA A 385 -24.79 3.51 4.13
CA ALA A 385 -24.98 2.49 3.12
C ALA A 385 -25.93 2.95 2.01
N ASN A 386 -25.60 2.62 0.76
CA ASN A 386 -26.61 2.69 -0.28
C ASN A 386 -27.51 1.45 -0.20
N TRP A 387 -28.83 1.59 -0.20
CA TRP A 387 -29.73 0.44 -0.19
C TRP A 387 -30.12 0.03 -1.62
N GLY A 388 -29.76 -1.19 -2.01
CA GLY A 388 -30.27 -1.84 -3.23
C GLY A 388 -29.88 -1.18 -4.55
N LEU A 389 -28.90 -0.26 -4.58
CA LEU A 389 -28.53 0.49 -5.79
C LEU A 389 -27.76 -0.31 -6.84
N ASP A 390 -27.38 -1.56 -6.54
CA ASP A 390 -26.78 -2.44 -7.53
C ASP A 390 -27.86 -3.15 -8.35
N PHE A 391 -27.91 -2.89 -9.66
CA PHE A 391 -28.92 -3.45 -10.55
C PHE A 391 -28.73 -4.95 -10.84
N ASP A 392 -27.52 -5.48 -10.68
CA ASP A 392 -27.22 -6.86 -11.05
C ASP A 392 -27.63 -7.86 -9.95
N ASP A 393 -27.55 -7.46 -8.68
CA ASP A 393 -27.83 -8.36 -7.54
C ASP A 393 -28.51 -7.70 -6.33
N HIS A 394 -28.92 -6.42 -6.44
CA HIS A 394 -29.56 -5.63 -5.39
C HIS A 394 -28.77 -5.57 -4.08
N ARG A 395 -27.47 -5.85 -4.11
CA ARG A 395 -26.62 -5.72 -2.93
C ARG A 395 -26.25 -4.26 -2.70
N SER A 396 -26.23 -3.91 -1.43
CA SER A 396 -25.93 -2.56 -0.94
C SER A 396 -24.42 -2.31 -0.94
N THR A 397 -23.99 -1.05 -0.88
CA THR A 397 -22.59 -0.64 -0.74
C THR A 397 -22.41 0.04 0.60
N THR A 398 -21.56 -0.55 1.44
CA THR A 398 -21.12 0.01 2.72
C THR A 398 -20.01 1.01 2.46
N GLY A 399 -20.15 2.21 3.05
CA GLY A 399 -19.12 3.24 3.07
C GLY A 399 -18.90 3.74 4.49
N PHE A 400 -17.64 3.87 4.90
CA PHE A 400 -17.32 4.51 6.17
C PHE A 400 -16.02 5.27 6.10
N CYS A 401 -15.85 6.27 6.98
CA CYS A 401 -14.60 6.97 7.19
C CYS A 401 -14.38 7.23 8.68
N VAL A 402 -13.18 6.95 9.17
CA VAL A 402 -12.77 7.19 10.57
C VAL A 402 -11.70 8.25 10.62
N TYR A 403 -11.92 9.23 11.48
CA TYR A 403 -11.05 10.34 11.79
C TYR A 403 -10.36 10.12 13.13
N TYR A 404 -9.12 10.61 13.22
CA TYR A 404 -8.42 10.81 14.48
C TYR A 404 -8.03 12.29 14.59
N GLY A 405 -8.68 12.98 15.52
CA GLY A 405 -8.74 14.44 15.50
C GLY A 405 -9.43 14.93 14.22
N HIS A 406 -8.77 15.83 13.48
CA HIS A 406 -9.33 16.39 12.25
C HIS A 406 -8.95 15.65 10.96
N THR A 407 -8.19 14.56 11.06
CA THR A 407 -7.60 13.88 9.92
C THR A 407 -8.24 12.51 9.70
N PRO A 408 -8.69 12.19 8.47
CA PRO A 408 -9.16 10.86 8.15
C PRO A 408 -7.99 9.88 8.09
N ILE A 409 -8.10 8.80 8.87
CA ILE A 409 -7.07 7.77 9.03
C ILE A 409 -7.50 6.41 8.50
N SER A 410 -8.80 6.18 8.33
CA SER A 410 -9.33 4.95 7.74
C SER A 410 -10.59 5.23 6.93
N TRP A 411 -10.80 4.46 5.87
CA TRP A 411 -12.00 4.56 5.04
C TRP A 411 -12.23 3.29 4.23
N CYS A 412 -13.48 3.06 3.87
CA CYS A 412 -13.89 1.93 3.04
C CYS A 412 -15.04 2.33 2.11
N SER A 413 -15.06 1.69 0.93
CA SER A 413 -16.23 1.59 0.06
C SER A 413 -16.27 0.16 -0.45
N LYS A 414 -17.27 -0.62 -0.03
CA LYS A 414 -17.34 -2.05 -0.31
C LYS A 414 -18.78 -2.52 -0.53
N LYS A 415 -18.98 -3.31 -1.57
CA LYS A 415 -20.23 -4.04 -1.81
C LYS A 415 -20.47 -5.07 -0.71
N GLN A 416 -21.65 -5.02 -0.11
CA GLN A 416 -22.11 -5.98 0.90
C GLN A 416 -22.21 -7.37 0.27
N GLN A 417 -21.87 -8.40 1.05
CA GLN A 417 -21.89 -9.78 0.56
C GLN A 417 -23.31 -10.38 0.53
N VAL A 418 -24.22 -9.82 1.33
CA VAL A 418 -25.60 -10.27 1.49
C VAL A 418 -26.54 -9.13 1.09
N VAL A 419 -27.71 -9.49 0.57
CA VAL A 419 -28.77 -8.53 0.24
C VAL A 419 -29.46 -8.09 1.53
N SER A 420 -29.57 -6.78 1.73
CA SER A 420 -30.27 -6.19 2.88
C SER A 420 -31.75 -6.00 2.56
N ARG A 421 -32.62 -6.41 3.49
CA ARG A 421 -34.09 -6.40 3.30
C ARG A 421 -34.73 -5.05 3.61
N SER A 422 -33.97 -4.11 4.17
CA SER A 422 -34.39 -2.74 4.44
C SER A 422 -33.20 -1.79 4.43
N THR A 423 -33.47 -0.49 4.29
CA THR A 423 -32.44 0.55 4.45
C THR A 423 -31.78 0.47 5.83
N ALA A 424 -32.57 0.30 6.90
CA ALA A 424 -32.03 0.20 8.25
C ALA A 424 -31.06 -0.99 8.42
N GLU A 425 -31.32 -2.12 7.76
CA GLU A 425 -30.39 -3.27 7.75
C GLU A 425 -29.09 -2.94 7.02
N ALA A 426 -29.17 -2.33 5.84
CA ALA A 426 -27.99 -1.96 5.06
C ALA A 426 -27.09 -0.99 5.84
N GLU A 427 -27.70 0.01 6.48
CA GLU A 427 -27.05 1.00 7.34
C GLU A 427 -26.41 0.33 8.56
N TYR A 428 -27.13 -0.58 9.21
CA TYR A 428 -26.61 -1.27 10.39
C TYR A 428 -25.39 -2.14 10.08
N ARG A 429 -25.36 -2.79 8.92
CA ARG A 429 -24.15 -3.51 8.45
C ARG A 429 -22.98 -2.57 8.22
N SER A 430 -23.24 -1.36 7.71
CA SER A 430 -22.20 -0.33 7.57
C SER A 430 -21.68 0.14 8.94
N LEU A 431 -22.59 0.36 9.89
CA LEU A 431 -22.28 0.68 11.27
C LEU A 431 -21.41 -0.40 11.94
N ALA A 432 -21.74 -1.68 11.76
CA ALA A 432 -20.94 -2.80 12.29
C ALA A 432 -19.53 -2.86 11.67
N ALA A 433 -19.41 -2.60 10.36
CA ALA A 433 -18.12 -2.51 9.69
C ALA A 433 -17.27 -1.34 10.21
N ALA A 434 -17.86 -0.15 10.37
CA ALA A 434 -17.19 1.00 10.95
C ALA A 434 -16.79 0.76 12.42
N THR A 435 -17.65 0.11 13.20
CA THR A 435 -17.39 -0.27 14.60
C THR A 435 -16.21 -1.21 14.72
N SER A 436 -16.09 -2.19 13.82
CA SER A 436 -14.93 -3.10 13.77
C SER A 436 -13.63 -2.35 13.54
N ASP A 437 -13.64 -1.38 12.62
CA ASP A 437 -12.46 -0.56 12.31
C ASP A 437 -12.09 0.38 13.46
N VAL A 438 -13.08 1.01 14.10
CA VAL A 438 -12.89 1.84 15.30
C VAL A 438 -12.36 1.03 16.49
N ALA A 439 -12.86 -0.20 16.70
CA ALA A 439 -12.37 -1.06 17.77
C ALA A 439 -10.89 -1.46 17.55
N TRP A 440 -10.51 -1.80 16.32
CA TRP A 440 -9.12 -2.06 15.97
C TRP A 440 -8.23 -0.81 16.16
N LEU A 441 -8.69 0.36 15.74
CA LEU A 441 -7.98 1.63 15.95
C LEU A 441 -7.84 1.98 17.43
N THR A 442 -8.86 1.71 18.25
CA THR A 442 -8.81 1.92 19.70
C THR A 442 -7.76 1.02 20.36
N SER A 443 -7.65 -0.22 19.90
CA SER A 443 -6.62 -1.17 20.35
C SER A 443 -5.22 -0.68 19.98
N LEU A 444 -5.04 -0.22 18.73
CA LEU A 444 -3.80 0.36 18.24
C LEU A 444 -3.38 1.61 19.05
N LEU A 445 -4.31 2.53 19.30
CA LEU A 445 -4.04 3.74 20.08
C LEU A 445 -3.66 3.42 21.53
N THR A 446 -4.30 2.41 22.14
CA THR A 446 -3.96 1.93 23.47
C THR A 446 -2.53 1.39 23.52
N GLU A 447 -2.13 0.60 22.53
CA GLU A 447 -0.75 0.09 22.40
C GLU A 447 0.29 1.20 22.18
N LEU A 448 -0.12 2.28 21.49
CA LEU A 448 0.67 3.50 21.32
C LEU A 448 0.73 4.37 22.58
N LYS A 449 0.09 3.98 23.69
CA LYS A 449 -0.07 4.81 24.90
C LYS A 449 -0.70 6.18 24.59
N LEU A 450 -1.62 6.20 23.63
CA LEU A 450 -2.42 7.35 23.26
C LEU A 450 -3.84 7.11 23.73
N SER A 451 -4.19 7.64 24.89
CA SER A 451 -5.57 7.56 25.39
C SER A 451 -6.40 8.66 24.74
N SER A 452 -7.51 8.26 24.10
CA SER A 452 -8.55 9.23 23.74
C SER A 452 -9.16 9.78 25.02
N ILE A 453 -9.42 11.08 25.05
CA ILE A 453 -10.11 11.73 26.18
C ILE A 453 -11.57 11.26 26.25
N ASP A 454 -12.14 10.90 25.09
CA ASP A 454 -13.55 10.57 24.94
C ASP A 454 -13.74 9.16 24.39
N PRO A 455 -14.88 8.52 24.70
CA PRO A 455 -15.29 7.31 24.00
C PRO A 455 -15.39 7.60 22.49
N PRO A 456 -14.89 6.69 21.62
CA PRO A 456 -15.07 6.79 20.19
C PRO A 456 -16.55 6.95 19.81
N ILE A 457 -16.84 7.76 18.80
CA ILE A 457 -18.20 7.99 18.30
C ILE A 457 -18.30 7.53 16.85
N VAL A 458 -19.36 6.80 16.49
CA VAL A 458 -19.72 6.55 15.09
C VAL A 458 -21.07 7.20 14.78
N TRP A 459 -21.06 8.08 13.79
CA TRP A 459 -22.23 8.80 13.29
C TRP A 459 -22.91 8.05 12.16
N CYS A 460 -24.23 7.95 12.22
CA CYS A 460 -25.10 7.39 11.18
C CYS A 460 -26.31 8.32 10.99
N ASP A 461 -26.81 8.47 9.78
CA ASP A 461 -27.97 9.32 9.44
C ASP A 461 -29.29 8.54 9.45
N ASN A 462 -29.26 7.27 9.86
CA ASN A 462 -30.45 6.44 9.99
C ASN A 462 -30.86 6.27 11.47
N SER A 463 -31.90 6.98 11.90
CA SER A 463 -32.39 6.96 13.28
C SER A 463 -32.84 5.56 13.73
N SER A 464 -33.29 4.69 12.80
CA SER A 464 -33.63 3.30 13.13
C SER A 464 -32.40 2.47 13.46
N ALA A 465 -31.30 2.63 12.71
CA ALA A 465 -30.04 1.94 13.00
C ALA A 465 -29.46 2.38 14.35
N VAL A 466 -29.50 3.70 14.64
CA VAL A 466 -29.07 4.27 15.93
C VAL A 466 -29.92 3.73 17.09
N ALA A 467 -31.25 3.74 16.95
CA ALA A 467 -32.15 3.22 17.98
C ALA A 467 -31.93 1.72 18.24
N VAL A 468 -31.66 0.93 17.19
CA VAL A 468 -31.35 -0.49 17.30
C VAL A 468 -30.00 -0.73 17.98
N ALA A 469 -29.02 0.15 17.79
CA ALA A 469 -27.72 0.06 18.48
C ALA A 469 -27.84 0.34 19.99
N ALA A 470 -28.77 1.20 20.41
CA ALA A 470 -28.98 1.54 21.82
C ALA A 470 -29.92 0.58 22.57
N ASN A 471 -31.00 0.09 21.92
CA ASN A 471 -32.08 -0.61 22.63
C ASN A 471 -32.16 -2.10 22.29
N PRO A 472 -32.07 -3.01 23.28
CA PRO A 472 -32.09 -4.46 23.03
C PRO A 472 -33.43 -4.94 22.44
N VAL A 473 -34.55 -4.31 22.78
CA VAL A 473 -35.92 -4.81 22.50
C VAL A 473 -36.27 -4.97 21.00
N LEU A 474 -35.54 -4.33 20.07
CA LEU A 474 -35.83 -4.32 18.63
C LEU A 474 -35.33 -5.55 17.83
N HIS A 475 -35.02 -6.68 18.49
CA HIS A 475 -34.40 -7.87 17.86
C HIS A 475 -35.22 -8.54 16.74
N SER A 476 -36.56 -8.52 16.81
CA SER A 476 -37.41 -9.34 15.92
C SER A 476 -37.28 -8.99 14.44
N LYS A 477 -36.87 -7.75 14.11
CA LYS A 477 -36.72 -7.24 12.75
C LYS A 477 -35.32 -7.46 12.14
N PHE A 478 -34.35 -7.94 12.93
CA PHE A 478 -32.92 -8.01 12.56
C PHE A 478 -32.32 -9.42 12.68
N LYS A 479 -33.14 -10.47 12.70
CA LYS A 479 -32.68 -11.87 12.92
C LYS A 479 -31.57 -12.33 11.96
N HIS A 480 -31.52 -11.82 10.73
CA HIS A 480 -30.51 -12.20 9.72
C HIS A 480 -29.19 -11.40 9.81
N VAL A 481 -29.11 -10.44 10.74
CA VAL A 481 -27.93 -9.61 11.08
C VAL A 481 -27.65 -9.65 12.58
N GLU A 482 -28.05 -10.74 13.23
CA GLU A 482 -27.99 -10.88 14.68
C GLU A 482 -26.56 -10.72 15.24
N LEU A 483 -25.55 -11.28 14.56
CA LEU A 483 -24.14 -11.13 14.97
C LEU A 483 -23.66 -9.68 14.91
N ASP A 484 -23.94 -8.97 13.81
CA ASP A 484 -23.59 -7.55 13.66
C ASP A 484 -24.27 -6.72 14.77
N LEU A 485 -25.52 -7.07 15.08
CA LEU A 485 -26.33 -6.41 16.10
C LEU A 485 -25.82 -6.63 17.51
N PHE A 486 -25.49 -7.87 17.90
CA PHE A 486 -24.89 -8.13 19.20
C PHE A 486 -23.52 -7.48 19.33
N PHE A 487 -22.71 -7.53 18.27
CA PHE A 487 -21.38 -6.92 18.27
C PHE A 487 -21.42 -5.41 18.55
N VAL A 488 -22.23 -4.64 17.82
CA VAL A 488 -22.33 -3.18 18.03
C VAL A 488 -22.93 -2.87 19.40
N ARG A 489 -23.98 -3.60 19.81
CA ARG A 489 -24.63 -3.39 21.12
C ARG A 489 -23.71 -3.66 22.28
N GLU A 490 -22.90 -4.72 22.22
CA GLU A 490 -21.92 -5.04 23.26
C GLU A 490 -20.96 -3.87 23.48
N LYS A 491 -20.44 -3.28 22.38
CA LYS A 491 -19.55 -2.12 22.43
C LYS A 491 -20.22 -0.86 22.95
N VAL A 492 -21.49 -0.65 22.62
CA VAL A 492 -22.27 0.48 23.16
C VAL A 492 -22.58 0.28 24.64
N ALA A 493 -23.01 -0.91 25.04
CA ALA A 493 -23.37 -1.23 26.41
C ALA A 493 -22.16 -1.20 27.36
N SER A 494 -20.96 -1.58 26.89
CA SER A 494 -19.73 -1.47 27.67
C SER A 494 -19.15 -0.05 27.75
N GLY A 495 -19.73 0.92 27.01
CA GLY A 495 -19.22 2.28 26.92
C GLY A 495 -17.95 2.43 26.08
N GLU A 496 -17.53 1.37 25.37
CA GLU A 496 -16.39 1.38 24.44
C GLU A 496 -16.68 2.17 23.16
N LEU A 497 -17.95 2.38 22.83
CA LEU A 497 -18.40 3.09 21.63
C LEU A 497 -19.68 3.87 21.90
N VAL A 498 -19.80 5.06 21.33
CA VAL A 498 -21.08 5.79 21.22
C VAL A 498 -21.55 5.75 19.77
N VAL A 499 -22.82 5.45 19.55
CA VAL A 499 -23.47 5.56 18.24
C VAL A 499 -24.41 6.76 18.28
N GLY A 500 -24.24 7.69 17.34
CA GLY A 500 -24.99 8.94 17.29
C GLY A 500 -25.65 9.17 15.93
N GLU A 501 -26.62 10.09 15.91
CA GLU A 501 -27.30 10.53 14.70
C GLU A 501 -26.63 11.78 14.11
N VAL A 502 -26.46 11.82 12.78
CA VAL A 502 -25.95 12.99 12.05
C VAL A 502 -26.89 13.37 10.91
N PRO A 503 -27.12 14.67 10.64
CA PRO A 503 -27.87 15.08 9.47
C PRO A 503 -27.19 14.64 8.16
N ALA A 504 -28.00 14.31 7.15
CA ALA A 504 -27.51 13.90 5.82
C ALA A 504 -26.56 14.91 5.16
N CYS A 505 -26.68 16.21 5.49
CA CYS A 505 -25.77 17.25 4.96
C CYS A 505 -24.35 17.18 5.55
N ASP A 506 -24.18 16.54 6.70
CA ASP A 506 -22.91 16.35 7.40
C ASP A 506 -22.44 14.89 7.39
N GLN A 507 -23.18 13.99 6.72
CA GLN A 507 -22.83 12.59 6.54
C GLN A 507 -21.71 12.42 5.49
N VAL A 508 -20.45 12.50 5.94
CA VAL A 508 -19.28 12.43 5.04
C VAL A 508 -19.20 11.09 4.29
N ALA A 509 -19.73 10.00 4.86
CA ALA A 509 -19.68 8.68 4.24
C ALA A 509 -20.49 8.56 2.92
N TYR A 510 -21.36 9.53 2.60
CA TYR A 510 -22.11 9.56 1.33
C TYR A 510 -21.23 9.50 0.08
N ILE A 511 -20.06 10.15 0.11
CA ILE A 511 -19.12 10.13 -1.02
C ILE A 511 -18.53 8.72 -1.28
N LEU A 512 -18.64 7.82 -0.29
CA LEU A 512 -18.14 6.45 -0.33
C LEU A 512 -19.20 5.42 -0.72
N THR A 513 -20.47 5.81 -0.83
CA THR A 513 -21.57 4.87 -1.11
C THR A 513 -22.31 5.15 -2.41
N LYS A 514 -22.28 6.38 -2.94
CA LYS A 514 -23.09 6.75 -4.10
C LYS A 514 -22.46 7.88 -4.93
N PRO A 515 -22.79 8.00 -6.22
CA PRO A 515 -22.33 9.11 -7.01
C PRO A 515 -23.10 10.38 -6.63
N LEU A 516 -22.38 11.48 -6.43
CA LEU A 516 -22.93 12.74 -5.92
C LEU A 516 -22.96 13.84 -6.98
N SER A 517 -23.79 14.87 -6.76
CA SER A 517 -23.73 16.12 -7.52
C SER A 517 -22.38 16.82 -7.29
N VAL A 518 -21.98 17.71 -8.20
CA VAL A 518 -20.69 18.41 -8.10
C VAL A 518 -20.55 19.17 -6.77
N SER A 519 -21.61 19.83 -6.31
CA SER A 519 -21.61 20.60 -5.06
C SER A 519 -21.40 19.72 -3.83
N LEU A 520 -22.20 18.64 -3.69
CA LEU A 520 -22.09 17.70 -2.58
C LEU A 520 -20.76 16.94 -2.60
N PHE A 521 -20.33 16.50 -3.79
CA PHE A 521 -19.04 15.82 -3.95
C PHE A 521 -17.88 16.71 -3.48
N THR A 522 -17.89 17.98 -3.87
CA THR A 522 -16.84 18.94 -3.47
C THR A 522 -16.84 19.18 -1.95
N ARG A 523 -18.02 19.34 -1.35
CA ARG A 523 -18.17 19.49 0.12
C ARG A 523 -17.59 18.29 0.88
N PHE A 524 -17.97 17.07 0.50
CA PHE A 524 -17.49 15.87 1.21
C PHE A 524 -16.03 15.53 0.90
N ARG A 525 -15.53 15.82 -0.31
CA ARG A 525 -14.09 15.73 -0.61
C ARG A 525 -13.26 16.63 0.32
N ASN A 526 -13.72 17.87 0.54
CA ASN A 526 -13.06 18.79 1.47
C ASN A 526 -13.18 18.31 2.93
N SER A 527 -14.30 17.69 3.29
CA SER A 527 -14.50 17.06 4.60
C SER A 527 -13.56 15.85 4.81
N LEU A 528 -13.29 15.08 3.76
CA LEU A 528 -12.26 14.04 3.69
C LEU A 528 -10.82 14.61 3.61
N ARG A 529 -10.65 15.93 3.72
CA ARG A 529 -9.34 16.60 3.68
C ARG A 529 -8.54 16.30 2.41
N VAL A 530 -9.22 15.99 1.30
CA VAL A 530 -8.58 15.85 -0.01
C VAL A 530 -8.55 17.21 -0.69
N VAL A 531 -7.43 17.89 -0.54
CA VAL A 531 -7.25 19.31 -0.92
C VAL A 531 -6.04 19.50 -1.83
N PRO A 532 -6.04 20.54 -2.68
CA PRO A 532 -4.88 20.92 -3.47
C PRO A 532 -3.67 21.25 -2.58
N LEU A 533 -2.45 20.98 -3.08
CA LEU A 533 -1.19 21.29 -2.39
C LEU A 533 -1.08 22.79 -2.06
N GLU A 534 -1.71 23.65 -2.85
CA GLU A 534 -1.73 25.10 -2.65
C GLU A 534 -2.40 25.53 -1.34
N GLU A 535 -3.22 24.69 -0.71
CA GLU A 535 -3.88 24.96 0.59
C GLU A 535 -3.02 24.59 1.81
N VAL A 536 -1.77 24.17 1.60
CA VAL A 536 -0.90 23.64 2.66
C VAL A 536 -0.25 24.73 3.53
N GLY A 537 -0.43 26.01 3.19
CA GLY A 537 0.10 27.16 3.90
C GLY A 537 1.48 27.57 3.41
#